data_AF-A0A9X7NR85-F1
#
_entry.id   AF-A0A9X7NR85-F1
#
_cell.length_a   1.000
_cell.length_b   1.000
_cell.length_c   1.000
_cell.angle_alpha   90.00
_cell.angle_beta   90.00
_cell.angle_gamma   90.00
#
_symmetry.space_group_name_H-M   'P 1'
#
loop_
_entity.id
_entity.type
_entity.pdbx_description
1 polymer ?
#
loop_
_entity_poly.entity_id
_entity_poly.type
_entity_poly.pdbx_seq_one_letter_code
_entity_poly.pdbx_strand_id
1 'polypeptide(L)'
;MARLATFFRKRYPTGTAAQVADDLGVSLRTVEGWLGSTPSAPRAAHLVTAIWVYGPEFLSVLLPETPGWLSEAARNAQREKALQDIAELQRMLDQ
;
A
#
# COMPACT_ATOMS: atom_id res chain seq x y z
N MET A 1 -8.27 -7.41 9.72
CA MET A 1 -6.98 -6.69 9.87
C MET A 1 -5.78 -7.46 9.35
N ALA A 2 -5.76 -8.80 9.41
CA ALA A 2 -4.64 -9.60 8.88
C ALA A 2 -4.27 -9.23 7.42
N ARG A 3 -5.26 -9.06 6.52
CA ARG A 3 -5.05 -8.66 5.12
C ARG A 3 -4.29 -7.32 4.97
N LEU A 4 -4.64 -6.32 5.77
CA LEU A 4 -3.95 -5.01 5.79
C LEU A 4 -2.52 -5.14 6.28
N ALA A 5 -2.31 -5.85 7.38
CA ALA A 5 -0.97 -6.08 7.91
C ALA A 5 -0.10 -6.86 6.93
N THR A 6 -0.65 -7.84 6.22
CA THR A 6 0.03 -8.57 5.14
C THR A 6 0.40 -7.65 3.99
N PHE A 7 -0.51 -6.78 3.54
CA PHE A 7 -0.22 -5.80 2.48
C PHE A 7 0.95 -4.90 2.87
N PHE A 8 0.90 -4.29 4.06
CA PHE A 8 1.94 -3.38 4.52
C PHE A 8 3.28 -4.10 4.70
N ARG A 9 3.30 -5.29 5.31
CA ARG A 9 4.54 -6.07 5.50
C ARG A 9 5.14 -6.55 4.17
N LYS A 10 4.31 -6.86 3.18
CA LYS A 10 4.77 -7.20 1.83
C LYS A 10 5.40 -5.98 1.15
N ARG A 11 4.80 -4.80 1.30
CA ARG A 11 5.28 -3.54 0.72
C ARG A 11 6.55 -3.03 1.39
N TYR A 12 6.64 -3.18 2.70
CA TYR A 12 7.71 -2.70 3.57
C TYR A 12 8.20 -3.83 4.49
N PRO A 13 9.13 -4.69 4.02
CA PRO A 13 9.61 -5.85 4.78
C PRO A 13 10.34 -5.49 6.07
N THR A 14 11.00 -4.33 6.10
CA THR A 14 11.70 -3.78 7.27
C THR A 14 11.04 -2.46 7.68
N GLY A 15 10.94 -2.18 8.98
CA GLY A 15 10.40 -0.90 9.45
C GLY A 15 8.96 -0.60 8.99
N THR A 16 8.11 -1.62 8.81
CA THR A 16 6.76 -1.49 8.22
C THR A 16 5.94 -0.36 8.86
N ALA A 17 5.93 -0.26 10.19
CA ALA A 17 5.11 0.71 10.89
C ALA A 17 5.54 2.16 10.62
N ALA A 18 6.85 2.42 10.57
CA ALA A 18 7.40 3.75 10.31
C ALA A 18 7.12 4.19 8.87
N GLN A 19 7.40 3.33 7.88
CA GLN A 19 7.17 3.67 6.47
C GLN A 19 5.69 3.93 6.17
N VAL A 20 4.78 3.13 6.73
CA VAL A 20 3.34 3.37 6.58
C VAL A 20 2.88 4.64 7.32
N ALA A 21 3.47 4.95 8.48
CA ALA A 21 3.15 6.18 9.21
C ALA A 21 3.54 7.42 8.38
N ASP A 22 4.74 7.40 7.79
CA ASP A 22 5.25 8.47 6.93
C ASP A 22 4.39 8.63 5.67
N ASP A 23 4.10 7.53 4.98
CA ASP A 23 3.24 7.52 3.78
C ASP A 23 1.85 8.11 4.03
N LEU A 24 1.24 7.76 5.16
CA LEU A 24 -0.15 8.11 5.47
C LEU A 24 -0.28 9.40 6.27
N GLY A 25 0.83 10.00 6.71
CA GLY A 25 0.82 11.18 7.58
C GLY A 25 0.13 10.94 8.93
N VAL A 26 0.27 9.74 9.50
CA VAL A 26 -0.31 9.38 10.81
C VAL A 26 0.79 9.04 11.81
N SER A 27 0.48 9.00 13.11
CA SER A 27 1.50 8.66 14.11
C SER A 27 1.97 7.21 13.99
N LEU A 28 3.25 6.95 14.28
CA LEU A 28 3.81 5.60 14.36
C LEU A 28 2.96 4.69 15.26
N ARG A 29 2.57 5.19 16.43
CA ARG A 29 1.72 4.47 17.39
C ARG A 29 0.37 4.05 16.79
N THR A 30 -0.20 4.85 15.91
CA THR A 30 -1.45 4.51 15.20
C THR A 30 -1.26 3.28 14.33
N VAL A 31 -0.16 3.24 13.57
CA VAL A 31 0.14 2.11 12.68
C VAL A 31 0.56 0.87 13.47
N GLU A 32 1.35 1.01 14.53
CA GLU A 32 1.65 -0.09 15.46
C GLU A 32 0.38 -0.70 16.03
N GLY A 33 -0.61 0.14 16.37
CA GLY A 33 -1.94 -0.32 16.79
C GLY A 33 -2.70 -1.12 15.73
N TRP A 34 -2.43 -0.93 14.44
CA TRP A 34 -3.03 -1.74 13.36
C TRP A 34 -2.26 -3.05 13.11
N LEU A 35 -0.96 -3.06 13.39
CA LEU A 35 -0.06 -4.19 13.11
C LEU A 35 0.17 -5.14 14.30
N GLY A 36 -0.24 -4.73 15.50
CA GLY A 36 -0.06 -5.47 16.75
C GLY A 36 -0.83 -6.80 16.84
N SER A 37 -0.62 -7.53 17.94
CA SER A 37 -1.27 -8.82 18.22
C SER A 37 -2.79 -8.72 18.45
N THR A 38 -3.27 -7.56 18.90
CA THR A 38 -4.70 -7.21 18.99
C THR A 38 -4.96 -5.98 18.11
N PRO A 39 -5.21 -6.16 16.81
CA PRO A 39 -5.29 -5.06 15.86
C PRO A 39 -6.49 -4.14 16.10
N SER A 40 -6.23 -2.84 16.18
CA SER A 40 -7.26 -1.82 16.08
C SER A 40 -7.63 -1.57 14.61
N ALA A 41 -8.89 -1.21 14.36
CA ALA A 41 -9.36 -0.87 13.02
C ALA A 41 -8.92 0.55 12.62
N PRO A 42 -8.39 0.76 11.40
CA PRO A 42 -8.22 2.10 10.86
C PRO A 42 -9.57 2.81 10.73
N ARG A 43 -9.60 4.12 10.99
CA ARG A 43 -10.76 4.96 10.70
C ARG A 43 -10.94 5.10 9.20
N ALA A 44 -12.16 5.39 8.74
CA ALA A 44 -12.46 5.59 7.32
C ALA A 44 -11.52 6.59 6.64
N ALA A 45 -11.19 7.70 7.31
CA ALA A 45 -10.24 8.68 6.80
C ALA A 45 -8.86 8.07 6.49
N HIS A 46 -8.33 7.19 7.36
CA HIS A 46 -7.05 6.52 7.12
C HIS A 46 -7.13 5.57 5.93
N LEU A 47 -8.26 4.89 5.74
CA LEU A 47 -8.47 4.01 4.59
C LEU A 47 -8.53 4.81 3.29
N VAL A 48 -9.21 5.96 3.28
CA VAL A 48 -9.25 6.88 2.12
C VAL A 48 -7.85 7.38 1.78
N THR A 49 -7.08 7.84 2.76
CA THR A 49 -5.68 8.25 2.54
C THR A 49 -4.84 7.10 1.99
N ALA A 50 -4.98 5.89 2.53
CA ALA A 50 -4.25 4.73 2.05
C ALA A 50 -4.65 4.32 0.61
N ILE A 51 -5.92 4.45 0.23
CA ILE A 51 -6.36 4.25 -1.16
C ILE A 51 -5.74 5.31 -2.07
N TRP A 52 -5.63 6.56 -1.62
CA TRP A 52 -5.00 7.63 -2.39
C TRP A 52 -3.50 7.38 -2.59
N VAL A 53 -2.79 6.93 -1.56
CA VAL A 53 -1.34 6.71 -1.57
C VAL A 53 -0.95 5.41 -2.29
N TYR A 54 -1.65 4.32 -2.01
CA TYR A 54 -1.29 2.98 -2.53
C TYR A 54 -2.13 2.53 -3.71
N GLY A 55 -3.21 3.25 -4.03
CA GLY A 55 -3.99 3.03 -5.24
C GLY A 55 -4.84 1.76 -5.23
N PRO A 56 -5.20 1.24 -6.43
CA PRO A 56 -6.18 0.17 -6.59
C PRO A 56 -5.72 -1.18 -6.00
N GLU A 57 -4.41 -1.41 -5.90
CA GLU A 57 -3.84 -2.60 -5.27
C GLU A 57 -4.25 -2.68 -3.80
N PHE A 58 -4.19 -1.56 -3.08
CA PHE A 58 -4.61 -1.51 -1.67
C PHE A 58 -6.12 -1.66 -1.52
N LEU A 59 -6.91 -0.98 -2.35
CA LEU A 59 -8.37 -1.11 -2.30
C LEU A 59 -8.81 -2.56 -2.50
N SER A 60 -8.14 -3.31 -3.38
CA SER A 60 -8.42 -4.73 -3.62
C SER A 60 -8.28 -5.59 -2.36
N VAL A 61 -7.39 -5.23 -1.45
CA VAL A 61 -7.16 -5.97 -0.18
C VAL A 61 -8.31 -5.79 0.81
N LEU A 62 -9.01 -4.65 0.74
CA LEU A 62 -10.11 -4.31 1.62
C LEU A 62 -11.40 -5.06 1.29
N LEU A 63 -11.54 -5.53 0.04
CA LEU A 63 -12.77 -6.15 -0.43
C LEU A 63 -12.77 -7.67 -0.18
N PRO A 64 -13.90 -8.25 0.25
CA PRO A 64 -14.05 -9.70 0.34
C PRO A 64 -13.84 -10.38 -1.03
N GLU A 65 -14.42 -9.78 -2.06
CA GLU A 65 -14.32 -10.17 -3.47
C GLU A 65 -13.95 -8.95 -4.31
N THR A 66 -12.86 -9.05 -5.07
CA THR A 66 -12.36 -7.94 -5.89
C THR A 66 -13.14 -7.88 -7.20
N PRO A 67 -13.85 -6.79 -7.51
CA PRO A 67 -14.56 -6.67 -8.77
C PRO A 67 -13.57 -6.62 -9.95
N GLY A 68 -14.04 -7.09 -11.13
CA GLY A 68 -13.19 -7.23 -12.32
C GLY A 68 -12.50 -5.92 -12.73
N TRP A 69 -13.23 -4.81 -12.73
CA TRP A 69 -12.69 -3.49 -13.07
C TRP A 69 -11.54 -3.07 -12.15
N LEU A 70 -11.61 -3.40 -10.85
CA LEU A 70 -10.58 -3.03 -9.89
C LEU A 70 -9.34 -3.91 -10.05
N SER A 71 -9.54 -5.19 -10.38
CA SER A 71 -8.43 -6.09 -10.73
C SER A 71 -7.68 -5.59 -11.97
N GLU A 72 -8.41 -5.07 -12.94
CA GLU A 72 -7.84 -4.47 -14.15
C GLU A 72 -7.10 -3.17 -13.85
N ALA A 73 -7.68 -2.29 -13.02
CA ALA A 73 -7.02 -1.08 -12.55
C ALA A 73 -5.72 -1.39 -11.80
N ALA A 74 -5.71 -2.41 -10.93
CA ALA A 74 -4.51 -2.85 -10.21
C ALA A 74 -3.41 -3.34 -11.17
N ARG A 75 -3.77 -4.16 -12.18
CA ARG A 75 -2.80 -4.61 -13.20
C ARG A 75 -2.23 -3.45 -14.01
N ASN A 76 -3.07 -2.48 -14.38
CA ASN A 76 -2.62 -1.32 -15.15
C ASN A 76 -1.67 -0.44 -14.34
N ALA A 77 -1.98 -0.19 -13.06
CA ALA A 77 -1.11 0.56 -12.16
C ALA A 77 0.25 -0.14 -11.97
N GLN A 78 0.25 -1.47 -11.79
CA GLN A 78 1.48 -2.25 -11.69
C GLN A 78 2.33 -2.16 -12.97
N ARG A 79 1.68 -2.23 -14.15
CA ARG A 79 2.35 -2.10 -15.44
C ARG A 79 2.96 -0.73 -15.62
N GLU A 80 2.23 0.33 -15.29
CA GLU A 80 2.72 1.71 -15.38
C GLU A 80 3.94 1.92 -14.48
N LYS A 81 3.88 1.46 -13.23
CA LYS A 81 5.01 1.51 -12.31
C LYS A 81 6.24 0.77 -12.86
N ALA A 82 6.06 -0.45 -13.36
CA ALA A 82 7.17 -1.20 -13.94
C ALA A 82 7.82 -0.48 -15.13
N LEU A 83 7.03 0.21 -15.97
CA LEU A 83 7.55 1.00 -17.07
C LEU A 83 8.33 2.24 -16.59
N GLN A 84 7.85 2.89 -15.53
CA GLN A 84 8.56 4.02 -14.90
C GLN A 84 9.90 3.57 -14.31
N ASP A 85 9.92 2.45 -13.59
CA ASP A 85 11.14 1.88 -13.01
C ASP A 85 12.16 1.52 -14.12
N ILE A 86 11.71 0.91 -15.23
CA ILE A 86 12.57 0.64 -16.39
C ILE A 86 13.16 1.93 -16.97
N ALA A 87 12.34 2.97 -17.16
CA ALA A 87 12.78 4.24 -17.70
C ALA A 87 13.76 4.97 -16.77
N GLU A 88 13.64 4.81 -15.45
CA GLU A 88 14.61 5.31 -14.47
C GLU A 88 15.93 4.55 -14.54
N LEU A 89 15.90 3.23 -14.57
CA LEU A 89 17.10 2.40 -14.68
C LEU A 89 17.87 2.68 -15.98
N GLN A 90 17.17 2.87 -17.10
CA GLN A 90 17.79 3.27 -18.36
C GLN A 90 18.52 4.60 -18.24
N ARG A 91 17.89 5.61 -17.63
CA ARG A 91 18.52 6.92 -17.38
C ARG A 91 19.77 6.82 -16.50
N MET A 92 19.83 5.87 -15.56
CA MET A 92 21.00 5.66 -14.71
C MET A 92 22.15 4.96 -15.47
N LEU A 93 21.85 4.15 -16.48
CA LEU A 93 22.86 3.46 -17.30
C LEU A 93 23.47 4.36 -18.39
N ASP A 94 22.72 5.34 -18.86
CA ASP A 94 23.16 6.29 -19.91
C ASP A 94 24.01 7.47 -19.36
N GLN A 95 24.27 7.50 -18.03
CA GLN A 95 25.13 8.47 -17.33
C GLN A 95 26.50 7.87 -17.01
#